data_AF-A0A318LDN3-F1
#
_entry.id   AF-A0A318LDN3-F1
#
_cell.length_a   1.000
_cell.length_b   1.000
_cell.length_c   1.000
_cell.angle_alpha   90.00
_cell.angle_beta   90.00
_cell.angle_gamma   90.00
#
_symmetry.space_group_name_H-M   'P 1'
#
loop_
_entity.id
_entity.type
_entity.pdbx_description
1 polymer ?
#
loop_
_entity_poly.entity_id
_entity_poly.type
_entity_poly.pdbx_seq_one_letter_code
_entity_poly.pdbx_strand_id
1 'polypeptide(L)' 'MKKETIKIGDEVIMNEKYRVADKYKNTVFTVRSEPFNICGTICVLLEDYSGGYAIDGLTKVER' A
#
# COMPACT_ATOMS: atom_id res chain seq x y z
N MET A 1 -16.92 -9.98 4.84
CA MET A 1 -16.22 -8.97 4.03
C MET A 1 -14.82 -9.49 3.78
N LYS A 2 -14.47 -9.83 2.53
CA LYS A 2 -13.11 -10.29 2.21
C LYS A 2 -12.20 -9.06 2.28
N LYS A 3 -11.37 -8.96 3.32
CA LYS A 3 -10.20 -8.07 3.27
C LYS A 3 -9.33 -8.64 2.16
N GLU A 4 -9.26 -7.98 1.02
CA GLU A 4 -8.28 -8.33 0.00
C GLU A 4 -6.90 -8.14 0.61
N THR A 5 -6.26 -9.26 0.92
CA THR A 5 -4.90 -9.27 1.42
C THR A 5 -4.02 -8.84 0.26
N ILE A 6 -3.46 -7.63 0.34
CA ILE A 6 -2.42 -7.15 -0.57
C ILE A 6 -1.25 -8.14 -0.53
N LYS A 7 -0.83 -8.63 -1.70
CA LYS A 7 0.28 -9.59 -1.85
C LYS A 7 1.46 -8.93 -2.56
N ILE A 8 2.63 -9.56 -2.45
CA ILE A 8 3.80 -9.19 -3.25
C ILE A 8 3.45 -9.29 -4.73
N GLY A 9 3.78 -8.25 -5.49
CA GLY A 9 3.47 -8.13 -6.91
C GLY A 9 2.13 -7.47 -7.23
N ASP A 10 1.27 -7.19 -6.24
CA ASP A 10 0.05 -6.42 -6.47
C ASP A 10 0.39 -4.95 -6.77
N GLU A 11 -0.31 -4.38 -7.75
CA GLU A 11 -0.29 -2.95 -8.07
C GLU A 11 -1.31 -2.22 -7.18
N VAL A 12 -0.86 -1.17 -6.49
CA VAL A 12 -1.67 -0.41 -5.53
C VAL A 12 -1.47 1.08 -5.70
N ILE A 13 -2.47 1.87 -5.37
CA ILE A 13 -2.41 3.34 -5.33
C ILE A 13 -2.73 3.83 -3.92
N MET A 14 -2.10 4.92 -3.50
CA MET A 14 -2.41 5.54 -2.21
C MET A 14 -3.74 6.28 -2.31
N ASN A 15 -4.71 5.90 -1.48
CA ASN A 15 -6.11 6.35 -1.55
C ASN A 15 -6.40 7.67 -0.80
N GLU A 16 -5.37 8.47 -0.54
CA GLU A 16 -5.45 9.76 0.16
C GLU A 16 -6.01 9.72 1.60
N LYS A 17 -6.26 8.53 2.17
CA LYS A 17 -6.65 8.39 3.58
C LYS A 17 -5.62 8.96 4.54
N TYR A 18 -4.35 8.88 4.16
CA TYR A 18 -3.23 9.49 4.87
C TYR A 18 -2.63 10.63 4.04
N ARG A 19 -1.80 11.46 4.68
CA ARG A 19 -1.09 12.53 3.99
C ARG A 19 -0.08 11.93 3.01
N VAL A 20 -0.42 11.95 1.73
CA VAL A 20 0.45 11.56 0.61
C VAL A 20 1.12 12.82 0.05
N ALA A 21 2.43 12.77 -0.18
CA ALA A 21 3.13 13.84 -0.89
C ALA A 21 2.67 13.89 -2.34
N ASP A 22 2.53 15.08 -2.94
CA ASP A 22 2.03 15.23 -4.31
C ASP A 22 2.79 14.40 -5.36
N LYS A 23 4.08 14.14 -5.14
CA LYS A 23 4.91 13.25 -6.00
C LYS A 23 4.46 11.78 -6.04
N TYR A 24 3.63 11.35 -5.10
CA TYR A 24 3.15 9.97 -4.95
C TYR A 24 1.64 9.86 -5.21
N LYS A 25 0.94 10.99 -5.46
CA LYS A 25 -0.48 10.97 -5.79
C LYS A 25 -0.68 10.40 -7.19
N ASN A 26 -1.68 9.54 -7.35
CA ASN A 26 -1.97 8.83 -8.59
C ASN A 26 -0.80 7.98 -9.13
N THR A 27 0.22 7.71 -8.31
CA THR A 27 1.31 6.82 -8.66
C THR A 27 0.92 5.39 -8.30
N VAL A 28 1.04 4.49 -9.27
CA VAL A 28 0.91 3.05 -9.03
C VAL A 28 2.21 2.55 -8.42
N PHE A 29 2.09 1.88 -7.29
CA PHE A 29 3.18 1.24 -6.58
C PHE A 29 3.04 -0.27 -6.66
N THR A 30 4.17 -0.95 -6.78
CA THR A 30 4.23 -2.41 -6.69
C THR A 30 4.56 -2.82 -5.27
N VAL A 31 3.80 -3.75 -4.72
CA VAL A 31 4.04 -4.28 -3.38
C VAL A 31 5.23 -5.24 -3.42
N ARG A 32 6.20 -5.03 -2.52
CA ARG A 32 7.44 -5.81 -2.48
C ARG A 32 7.63 -6.66 -1.23
N SER A 33 6.77 -6.51 -0.23
CA SER A 33 6.81 -7.33 0.98
C SER A 33 5.45 -7.93 1.29
N GLU A 34 5.47 -9.02 2.07
CA GLU A 34 4.25 -9.51 2.70
C GLU A 34 3.74 -8.48 3.73
N PRO A 35 2.43 -8.45 4.03
CA PRO A 35 1.87 -7.59 5.06
C PRO A 35 2.44 -7.94 6.44
N PHE A 36 2.90 -6.93 7.17
CA PHE A 36 3.46 -7.08 8.51
C PHE A 36 2.74 -6.17 9.50
N ASN A 37 2.58 -6.66 10.73
CA ASN A 37 1.91 -5.91 11.79
C ASN A 37 2.91 -5.05 12.55
N ILE A 38 2.68 -3.74 12.55
CA ILE A 38 3.38 -2.75 13.37
C ILE A 38 2.38 -2.21 14.38
N CYS A 39 2.50 -2.64 15.64
CA CYS A 39 1.73 -2.12 16.77
C CYS A 39 0.19 -2.07 16.55
N GLY A 40 -0.37 -3.05 15.84
CA GLY A 40 -1.81 -3.13 15.54
C GLY A 40 -2.20 -2.62 14.15
N THR A 41 -1.27 -2.03 13.40
CA THR A 41 -1.49 -1.58 12.02
C THR A 41 -0.80 -2.54 11.05
N ILE A 42 -1.53 -3.00 10.02
CA ILE A 42 -0.94 -3.85 8.99
C ILE A 42 -0.34 -2.95 7.90
N CYS A 43 0.94 -3.11 7.64
CA CYS A 43 1.70 -2.33 6.66
C CYS A 43 2.34 -3.24 5.62
N VAL A 44 2.65 -2.68 4.45
CA VAL A 44 3.44 -3.32 3.39
C VAL A 44 4.56 -2.39 2.93
N LEU A 45 5.61 -2.95 2.34
CA LEU A 45 6.62 -2.19 1.62
C LEU A 45 6.22 -2.08 0.16
N LEU A 46 6.50 -0.92 -0.43
CA LEU A 46 6.29 -0.63 -1.84
C LEU A 46 7.65 -0.42 -2.52
N GLU A 47 7.72 -0.73 -3.81
CA GLU A 47 8.84 -0.33 -4.69
C GLU A 47 8.88 1.21 -4.79
N ASP A 48 10.08 1.79 -4.88
CA ASP A 48 10.31 3.25 -4.94
C ASP A 48 9.74 4.09 -3.76
N TYR A 49 9.28 3.44 -2.69
CA TYR A 49 8.81 4.08 -1.47
C TYR A 49 9.68 3.68 -0.27
N SER A 50 10.21 4.69 0.42
CA SER A 50 10.98 4.48 1.64
C SER A 50 10.04 4.44 2.84
N GLY A 51 9.78 3.24 3.36
CA GLY A 51 8.98 3.01 4.58
C GLY A 51 7.87 1.97 4.38
N GLY A 52 7.29 1.54 5.50
CA GLY A 52 6.06 0.76 5.50
C GLY A 52 4.86 1.68 5.33
N TYR A 53 3.93 1.29 4.45
CA TYR A 53 2.68 2.02 4.25
C TYR A 53 1.50 1.15 4.68
N ALA A 54 0.52 1.75 5.35
CA ALA A 54 -0.61 1.04 5.92
C ALA A 54 -1.54 0.53 4.81
N ILE A 55 -1.92 -0.76 4.89
CA ILE A 55 -2.71 -1.40 3.83
C ILE A 55 -4.09 -0.78 3.63
N ASP A 56 -4.65 -0.16 4.67
CA ASP A 56 -5.95 0.50 4.64
C ASP A 56 -5.90 1.88 3.96
N GLY A 57 -4.70 2.40 3.74
CA GLY A 57 -4.45 3.58 2.91
C GLY A 57 -4.14 3.24 1.44
N LEU A 58 -4.21 1.97 1.06
CA LEU A 58 -3.92 1.49 -0.29
C LEU A 58 -5.20 0.96 -0.95
N THR A 59 -5.34 1.24 -2.23
CA THR A 59 -6.38 0.67 -3.09
C THR A 59 -5.69 -0.17 -4.15
N LYS A 60 -6.08 -1.44 -4.27
CA LYS A 60 -5.59 -2.31 -5.32
C LYS A 60 -6.07 -1.83 -6.68
N VAL A 61 -5.17 -1.77 -7.66
CA VAL A 61 -5.51 -1.51 -9.05
C VAL A 61 -5.79 -2.87 -9.68
N GLU A 62 -7.07 -3.26 -9.78
CA GLU A 62 -7.45 -4.39 -10.62
C GLU A 62 -7.45 -3.92 -12.08
N ARG A 63 -6.72 -4.62 -12.95
CA ARG A 63 -6.80 -4.49 -14.41
C ARG A 63 -7.84 -5.45 -14.97
#